data_AF-A0A200PZT6-F1
#
_entry.id   AF-A0A200PZT6-F1
#
_cell.length_a   1.000
_cell.length_b   1.000
_cell.length_c   1.000
_cell.angle_alpha   90.00
_cell.angle_beta   90.00
_cell.angle_gamma   90.00
#
_symmetry.space_group_name_H-M   'P 1'
#
loop_
_entity.id
_entity.type
_entity.pdbx_description
1 polymer ?
#
loop_
_entity_poly.entity_id
_entity_poly.type
_entity_poly.pdbx_seq_one_letter_code
_entity_poly.pdbx_strand_id
1 'polypeptide(L)'
;MASPLNESSGDSTRIAARSSFIDSIKGCGISGIRIDKEELKRRILIPKYLRLAMCEAIRSKDLNAGGKYDRDENSEAPEAPMVVFVNSKSGGRKGSALKGRLQELMGEEQVS
;
A
#
# COMPACT_ATOMS: atom_id res chain seq x y z
N MET A 1 -38.28 29.90 15.60
CA MET A 1 -37.12 30.75 15.25
C MET A 1 -35.84 29.96 15.44
N ALA A 2 -35.01 29.94 14.41
CA ALA A 2 -33.56 29.69 14.32
C ALA A 2 -32.87 28.56 15.14
N SER A 3 -32.36 27.55 14.43
CA SER A 3 -30.96 27.06 14.58
C SER A 3 -30.00 28.09 13.95
N PRO A 4 -28.64 28.00 13.98
CA PRO A 4 -27.73 26.90 14.42
C PRO A 4 -26.44 27.37 15.16
N LEU A 5 -25.58 26.44 15.62
CA LEU A 5 -24.10 26.51 15.69
C LEU A 5 -23.59 25.06 15.87
N ASN A 6 -23.21 24.30 14.84
CA ASN A 6 -21.87 24.23 14.23
C ASN A 6 -20.71 24.33 15.23
N GLU A 7 -20.06 23.20 15.55
CA GLU A 7 -18.59 23.08 15.48
C GLU A 7 -18.19 21.62 15.24
N SER A 8 -17.65 21.38 14.05
CA SER A 8 -16.92 20.18 13.64
C SER A 8 -15.57 20.18 14.33
N SER A 9 -15.39 19.38 15.38
CA SER A 9 -14.04 19.12 15.92
C SER A 9 -13.28 18.25 14.94
N GLY A 10 -12.46 18.92 14.13
CA GLY A 10 -11.65 18.35 13.08
C GLY A 10 -10.79 17.21 13.60
N ASP A 11 -10.91 16.09 12.91
CA ASP A 11 -9.97 14.99 12.89
C ASP A 11 -8.55 15.55 12.71
N SER A 12 -7.78 15.58 13.80
CA SER A 12 -6.37 15.95 13.76
C SER A 12 -5.62 14.81 13.08
N THR A 13 -5.72 14.78 11.75
CA THR A 13 -4.84 14.01 10.88
C THR A 13 -3.43 14.52 11.15
N ARG A 14 -2.74 13.91 12.11
CA ARG A 14 -1.31 14.04 12.28
C ARG A 14 -0.68 13.45 11.03
N ILE A 15 -0.41 14.31 10.07
CA ILE A 15 0.44 14.00 8.92
C ILE A 15 1.82 13.71 9.51
N ALA A 16 2.08 12.43 9.78
CA ALA A 16 3.40 11.95 10.10
C ALA A 16 4.34 12.42 8.98
N ALA A 17 5.46 13.02 9.38
CA ALA A 17 6.46 13.56 8.48
C ALA A 17 6.86 12.49 7.46
N ARG A 18 6.39 12.65 6.22
CA ARG A 18 6.80 11.83 5.09
C ARG A 18 8.28 12.07 4.87
N SER A 19 9.12 11.10 5.26
CA SER A 19 10.54 11.11 4.93
C SER A 19 10.70 11.19 3.42
N SER A 20 11.32 12.28 2.97
CA SER A 20 11.44 12.69 1.58
C SER A 20 12.49 11.85 0.85
N PHE A 21 12.09 10.77 0.19
CA PHE A 21 12.91 10.11 -0.85
C PHE A 21 12.55 10.54 -2.27
N ILE A 22 11.64 11.51 -2.41
CA ILE A 22 11.08 11.94 -3.70
C ILE A 22 12.03 12.83 -4.51
N ASP A 23 13.14 13.31 -3.95
CA ASP A 23 14.11 14.13 -4.71
C ASP A 23 14.98 13.32 -5.69
N SER A 24 15.03 11.99 -5.59
CA SER A 24 15.81 11.15 -6.53
C SER A 24 15.05 10.71 -7.79
N ILE A 25 13.79 11.11 -7.96
CA ILE A 25 12.97 10.76 -9.15
C ILE A 25 13.10 11.82 -10.27
N LYS A 26 13.74 12.97 -10.00
CA LYS A 26 13.82 14.11 -10.93
C LYS A 26 14.74 13.91 -12.15
N GLY A 27 15.46 12.79 -12.24
CA GLY A 27 16.29 12.47 -13.41
C GLY A 27 15.91 11.10 -13.97
N CYS A 28 15.29 11.06 -15.14
CA CYS A 28 15.12 9.83 -15.92
C CYS A 28 16.50 9.20 -16.18
N GLY A 29 16.89 8.20 -15.37
CA GLY A 29 18.23 7.61 -15.40
C GLY A 29 18.46 6.63 -14.25
N ILE A 30 17.75 5.49 -14.26
CA ILE A 30 17.92 4.38 -13.29
C ILE A 30 19.28 3.66 -13.47
N SER A 31 20.36 4.36 -13.15
CA SER A 31 21.69 3.79 -12.98
C SER A 31 22.32 4.37 -11.72
N GLY A 32 22.23 3.62 -10.60
CA GLY A 32 23.05 3.91 -9.41
C GLY A 32 22.41 3.63 -8.05
N ILE A 33 21.08 3.59 -7.94
CA ILE A 33 20.43 3.31 -6.65
C ILE A 33 20.41 1.80 -6.42
N ARG A 34 21.31 1.32 -5.54
CA ARG A 34 21.23 -0.04 -5.00
C ARG A 34 20.19 -0.06 -3.88
N ILE A 35 18.97 -0.42 -4.23
CA ILE A 35 17.91 -0.66 -3.25
C ILE A 35 18.02 -2.11 -2.81
N ASP A 36 18.24 -2.35 -1.52
CA ASP A 36 18.14 -3.68 -0.95
C ASP A 36 16.67 -4.15 -1.04
N LYS A 37 16.46 -5.29 -1.69
CA LYS A 37 15.13 -5.84 -1.96
C LYS A 37 14.40 -6.22 -0.67
N GLU A 38 15.11 -6.75 0.32
CA GLU A 38 14.52 -7.20 1.58
C GLU A 38 14.23 -6.00 2.49
N GLU A 39 15.10 -4.97 2.47
CA GLU A 39 14.80 -3.69 3.11
C GLU A 39 13.53 -3.06 2.53
N LEU A 40 13.44 -3.01 1.20
CA LEU A 40 12.27 -2.45 0.52
C LEU A 40 11.01 -3.21 0.91
N LYS A 41 11.05 -4.55 0.89
CA LYS A 41 9.94 -5.40 1.33
C LYS A 41 9.52 -5.07 2.76
N ARG A 42 10.45 -5.01 3.71
CA ARG A 42 10.14 -4.67 5.12
C ARG A 42 9.41 -3.34 5.26
N ARG A 43 9.75 -2.36 4.43
CA ARG A 43 9.15 -1.02 4.47
C ARG A 43 7.76 -0.95 3.83
N ILE A 44 7.43 -1.81 2.85
CA ILE A 44 6.21 -1.66 2.04
C ILE A 44 5.21 -2.81 2.12
N LEU A 45 5.65 -4.00 2.55
CA LEU A 45 4.79 -5.18 2.63
C LEU A 45 3.79 -5.05 3.76
N ILE A 46 2.51 -5.14 3.41
CA ILE A 46 1.46 -5.29 4.42
C ILE A 46 1.53 -6.72 4.97
N PRO A 47 1.41 -6.93 6.30
CA PRO A 47 1.42 -8.25 6.90
C PRO A 47 0.44 -9.21 6.25
N LYS A 48 0.85 -10.47 6.11
CA LYS A 48 0.10 -11.49 5.37
C LYS A 48 -1.35 -11.63 5.87
N TYR A 49 -1.55 -11.68 7.19
CA TYR A 49 -2.90 -11.82 7.76
C TYR A 49 -3.83 -10.67 7.30
N LEU A 50 -3.32 -9.43 7.30
CA LEU A 50 -4.09 -8.25 6.92
C LEU A 50 -4.35 -8.21 5.42
N ARG A 51 -3.37 -8.59 4.59
CA ARG A 51 -3.57 -8.72 3.12
C ARG A 51 -4.69 -9.70 2.78
N LEU A 52 -4.69 -10.87 3.42
CA LEU A 52 -5.73 -11.88 3.21
C LEU A 52 -7.10 -11.41 3.74
N ALA A 53 -7.14 -10.77 4.90
CA ALA A 53 -8.35 -10.19 5.46
C ALA A 53 -8.98 -9.14 4.55
N MET A 54 -8.16 -8.22 4.03
CA MET A 54 -8.59 -7.19 3.08
C MET A 54 -9.08 -7.80 1.77
N CYS A 55 -8.34 -8.74 1.19
CA CYS A 55 -8.76 -9.42 -0.03
C CYS A 55 -10.10 -10.15 0.13
N GLU A 56 -10.29 -10.84 1.25
CA GLU A 56 -11.55 -11.52 1.54
C GLU A 56 -12.70 -10.53 1.66
N ALA A 57 -12.52 -9.47 2.45
CA ALA A 57 -13.54 -8.44 2.64
C ALA A 57 -13.94 -7.75 1.32
N ILE A 58 -12.96 -7.50 0.43
CA ILE A 58 -13.22 -6.92 -0.89
C ILE A 58 -13.99 -7.90 -1.78
N ARG A 59 -13.62 -9.18 -1.78
CA ARG A 59 -14.27 -10.22 -2.59
C ARG A 59 -15.69 -10.51 -2.13
N SER A 60 -15.90 -10.61 -0.83
CA SER A 60 -17.20 -10.88 -0.22
C SER A 60 -18.09 -9.64 -0.15
N LYS A 61 -17.51 -8.44 -0.25
CA LYS A 61 -18.16 -7.15 0.05
C LYS A 61 -18.69 -7.08 1.49
N ASP A 62 -18.04 -7.80 2.40
CA ASP A 62 -18.37 -7.83 3.83
C ASP A 62 -17.12 -7.49 4.65
N LEU A 63 -17.23 -6.41 5.44
CA LEU A 63 -16.15 -5.94 6.31
C LEU A 63 -15.76 -6.96 7.39
N ASN A 64 -16.69 -7.83 7.79
CA ASN A 64 -16.45 -8.82 8.85
C ASN A 64 -15.81 -10.12 8.33
N ALA A 65 -15.79 -10.35 7.02
CA ALA A 65 -15.26 -11.59 6.43
C ALA A 65 -13.76 -11.79 6.69
N GLY A 66 -13.03 -10.72 7.00
CA GLY A 66 -11.62 -10.75 7.37
C GLY A 66 -11.34 -11.23 8.81
N GLY A 67 -12.34 -11.34 9.68
CA GLY A 67 -12.17 -11.68 11.09
C GLY A 67 -11.63 -13.09 11.38
N LYS A 68 -11.51 -13.93 10.35
CA LYS A 68 -10.93 -15.29 10.43
C LYS A 68 -9.41 -15.33 10.32
N TYR A 69 -8.76 -14.19 10.03
CA TYR A 69 -7.31 -14.11 9.90
C TYR A 69 -6.72 -13.48 11.15
N ASP A 70 -6.12 -14.31 12.00
CA ASP A 70 -5.49 -13.85 13.23
C ASP A 70 -4.22 -13.05 12.95
N ARG A 71 -4.01 -12.03 13.79
CA ARG A 71 -2.76 -11.26 13.76
C ARG A 71 -1.61 -12.17 14.18
N ASP A 72 -0.58 -12.23 13.35
CA ASP A 72 0.70 -12.81 13.74
C ASP A 72 1.38 -11.86 14.73
N GLU A 73 1.67 -12.33 15.94
CA GLU A 73 2.28 -11.52 17.00
C GLU A 73 3.66 -10.96 16.59
N ASN A 74 4.34 -11.64 15.66
CA ASN A 74 5.63 -11.21 15.12
C ASN A 74 5.50 -10.24 13.94
N SER A 75 4.27 -9.91 13.52
CA SER A 75 4.04 -9.02 12.38
C SER A 75 4.04 -7.54 12.78
N GLU A 76 5.10 -6.86 12.37
CA GLU A 76 5.23 -5.42 12.47
C GLU A 76 4.50 -4.70 11.33
N ALA A 77 4.00 -3.50 11.62
CA ALA A 77 3.41 -2.65 10.61
C ALA A 77 4.52 -2.05 9.72
N PRO A 78 4.36 -2.05 8.38
CA PRO A 78 5.33 -1.43 7.48
C PRO A 78 5.39 0.09 7.67
N GLU A 79 6.57 0.68 7.48
CA GLU A 79 6.77 2.13 7.56
C GLU A 79 5.96 2.88 6.48
N ALA A 80 5.87 2.31 5.29
CA ALA A 80 5.24 2.91 4.11
C ALA A 80 4.39 1.86 3.38
N PRO A 81 3.23 1.45 3.94
CA PRO A 81 2.35 0.48 3.30
C PRO A 81 1.96 0.96 1.90
N MET A 82 2.07 0.08 0.90
CA MET A 82 1.85 0.44 -0.49
C MET A 82 0.92 -0.53 -1.18
N VAL A 83 -0.01 -0.01 -1.98
CA VAL A 83 -0.85 -0.78 -2.90
C VAL A 83 -0.65 -0.18 -4.29
N VAL A 84 -0.46 -1.03 -5.30
CA VAL A 84 -0.16 -0.61 -6.66
C VAL A 84 -1.26 -1.08 -7.61
N PHE A 85 -1.76 -0.15 -8.42
CA PHE A 85 -2.70 -0.46 -9.50
C PHE A 85 -1.99 -0.29 -10.84
N VAL A 86 -1.88 -1.38 -11.59
CA VAL A 86 -1.17 -1.43 -12.87
C VAL A 86 -2.18 -1.48 -14.01
N ASN A 87 -2.21 -0.42 -14.82
CA ASN A 87 -2.89 -0.48 -16.11
C ASN A 87 -2.06 -1.30 -17.10
N SER A 88 -2.48 -2.55 -17.33
CA SER A 88 -1.78 -3.50 -18.22
C SER A 88 -1.61 -3.00 -19.67
N LYS A 89 -2.45 -2.05 -20.11
CA LYS A 89 -2.45 -1.50 -21.48
C LYS A 89 -1.46 -0.35 -21.68
N SER A 90 -0.93 0.23 -20.61
CA SER A 90 0.00 1.38 -20.67
C SER A 90 1.44 0.97 -21.01
N GLY A 91 2.26 1.94 -21.45
CA GLY A 91 3.72 1.78 -21.57
C GLY A 91 4.17 0.75 -22.62
N GLY A 92 3.46 0.63 -23.75
CA GLY A 92 3.82 -0.29 -24.83
C GLY A 92 3.53 -1.77 -24.51
N ARG A 93 2.45 -2.06 -23.78
CA ARG A 93 2.03 -3.41 -23.36
C ARG A 93 2.99 -4.12 -22.40
N LYS A 94 3.86 -3.37 -21.74
CA LYS A 94 4.74 -3.90 -20.67
C LYS A 94 4.07 -3.99 -19.31
N GLY A 95 2.83 -3.53 -19.17
CA GLY A 95 2.12 -3.51 -17.89
C GLY A 95 1.94 -4.90 -17.26
N SER A 96 1.75 -5.96 -18.05
CA SER A 96 1.69 -7.33 -17.54
C SER A 96 3.02 -7.79 -16.94
N ALA A 97 4.14 -7.50 -17.62
CA ALA A 97 5.48 -7.81 -17.12
C ALA A 97 5.80 -7.02 -15.84
N LEU A 98 5.45 -5.74 -15.79
CA LEU A 98 5.61 -4.92 -14.59
C LEU A 98 4.77 -5.44 -13.42
N LYS A 99 3.50 -5.79 -13.68
CA LYS A 99 2.61 -6.39 -12.69
C LYS A 99 3.22 -7.66 -12.09
N GLY A 100 3.71 -8.58 -12.94
CA GLY A 100 4.36 -9.80 -12.46
C GLY A 100 5.57 -9.53 -11.55
N ARG A 101 6.43 -8.59 -11.93
CA ARG A 101 7.60 -8.19 -11.11
C ARG A 101 7.20 -7.57 -9.77
N LEU A 102 6.14 -6.77 -9.75
CA LEU A 102 5.63 -6.18 -8.52
C LEU A 102 4.93 -7.23 -7.64
N GLN A 103 4.24 -8.21 -8.23
CA GLN A 103 3.64 -9.33 -7.50
C GLN A 103 4.72 -10.23 -6.87
N GLU A 104 5.83 -10.49 -7.57
CA GLU A 104 7.00 -11.19 -6.99
C GLU A 104 7.60 -10.44 -5.78
N LEU A 105 7.46 -9.12 -5.71
CA LEU A 105 7.95 -8.30 -4.62
C LEU A 105 6.95 -8.17 -3.47
N MET A 106 5.66 -7.95 -3.78
CA MET A 106 4.64 -7.48 -2.84
C MET A 106 3.43 -8.42 -2.66
N GLY A 107 3.37 -9.49 -3.43
CA GLY A 107 2.22 -10.40 -3.53
C GLY A 107 1.06 -9.85 -4.36
N GLU A 108 0.12 -10.73 -4.68
CA GLU A 108 -1.02 -10.41 -5.54
C GLU A 108 -2.03 -9.49 -4.86
N GLU A 109 -2.10 -9.54 -3.53
CA GLU A 109 -3.05 -8.77 -2.72
C GLU A 109 -2.76 -7.26 -2.75
N GLN A 110 -1.49 -6.87 -2.99
CA GLN A 110 -1.06 -5.46 -3.04
C GLN A 110 -0.87 -4.94 -4.48
N VAL A 111 -1.06 -5.77 -5.51
CA VAL A 111 -0.81 -5.40 -6.91
C VAL A 111 -1.97 -5.82 -7.82
N SER A 112 -2.84 -4.86 -8.16
CA SER A 112 -4.03 -5.08 -8.99
C SER A 112 -3.87 -4.61 -10.42
#